data_AF-A0A974BRS1-F1
#
_entry.id   AF-A0A974BRS1-F1
#
_cell.length_a   1.000
_cell.length_b   1.000
_cell.length_c   1.000
_cell.angle_alpha   90.00
_cell.angle_beta   90.00
_cell.angle_gamma   90.00
#
_symmetry.space_group_name_H-M   'P 1'
#
loop_
_entity.id
_entity.type
_entity.pdbx_description
1 polymer ?
#
loop_
_entity_poly.entity_id
_entity_poly.type
_entity_poly.pdbx_seq_one_letter_code
_entity_poly.pdbx_strand_id
1 'polypeptide(L)'
;YTARSKCYSETPAQFLRWLNQQTRWTKSYFREWLYNSLWWHKHHLWMTYESVIAGIFPFFVTATVVRLFFSCHLWDIVWVLICVQLIATVKALYACLLRGNPIMIFMSLYAILYMGGLLPSKYFALITMNKSSWGTSGRKKVVGNYIPLLPLSIWGAILLAGTLYTIVMMSLCTSCRLIEAEKTYLIYGSAFYLAYWALMFCLYWLWVKRICRKRTDTYDLKGYT
;
A
#
# COMPACT_ATOMS: atom_id res chain seq x y z
N TYR A 1 8.98 19.82 -17.20
CA TYR A 1 9.64 18.84 -16.30
C TYR A 1 11.14 18.98 -16.46
N THR A 2 11.89 19.15 -15.37
CA THR A 2 13.36 19.25 -15.42
C THR A 2 13.95 18.08 -14.64
N ALA A 3 14.48 17.08 -15.33
CA ALA A 3 14.92 15.81 -14.71
C ALA A 3 16.00 15.96 -13.63
N ARG A 4 16.71 17.10 -13.61
CA ARG A 4 17.81 17.38 -12.68
C ARG A 4 17.39 18.16 -11.43
N SER A 5 16.14 18.61 -11.31
CA SER A 5 15.69 19.31 -10.10
C SER A 5 15.67 18.35 -8.91
N LYS A 6 16.19 18.82 -7.77
CA LYS A 6 16.26 18.04 -6.53
C LYS A 6 15.55 18.80 -5.42
N CYS A 7 14.73 18.10 -4.65
CA CYS A 7 14.09 18.61 -3.44
C CYS A 7 14.24 17.54 -2.36
N TYR A 8 14.66 17.95 -1.16
CA TYR A 8 14.69 17.07 -0.01
C TYR A 8 13.31 17.05 0.64
N SER A 9 12.70 15.87 0.71
CA SER A 9 11.40 15.69 1.34
C SER A 9 11.55 14.93 2.66
N GLU A 10 10.90 15.43 3.71
CA GLU A 10 10.79 14.73 4.97
C GLU A 10 9.68 13.66 4.87
N THR A 11 10.02 12.40 5.14
CA THR A 11 9.05 11.31 5.19
C THR A 11 8.60 11.10 6.64
N PRO A 12 7.29 10.94 6.93
CA PRO A 12 6.83 10.72 8.30
C PRO A 12 7.42 9.44 8.90
N ALA A 13 8.07 9.55 10.06
CA ALA A 13 8.62 8.39 10.78
C ALA A 13 7.55 7.54 11.49
N GLN A 14 6.39 8.14 11.81
CA GLN A 14 5.29 7.47 12.51
C GLN A 14 4.16 7.10 11.55
N PHE A 15 3.64 5.87 11.68
CA PHE A 15 2.58 5.34 10.82
C PHE A 15 1.30 6.18 10.85
N LEU A 16 0.83 6.62 12.02
CA LEU A 16 -0.38 7.44 12.12
C LEU A 16 -0.22 8.80 11.43
N ARG A 17 0.99 9.38 11.48
CA ARG A 17 1.31 10.62 10.78
C ARG A 17 1.39 10.40 9.27
N TRP A 18 1.95 9.27 8.85
CA TRP A 18 1.92 8.84 7.46
C TRP A 18 0.49 8.70 6.95
N LEU A 19 -0.41 8.02 7.68
CA LEU A 19 -1.84 7.89 7.29
C LEU A 19 -2.58 9.22 7.18
N ASN A 20 -2.37 10.13 8.15
CA ASN A 20 -2.95 11.48 8.07
C ASN A 20 -2.47 12.21 6.82
N GLN A 21 -1.18 12.11 6.51
CA GLN A 21 -0.60 12.71 5.31
C GLN A 21 -1.14 12.09 4.03
N GLN A 22 -1.28 10.76 3.97
CA GLN A 22 -1.84 10.07 2.79
C GLN A 22 -3.31 10.42 2.58
N THR A 23 -4.11 10.45 3.63
CA THR A 23 -5.51 10.88 3.58
C THR A 23 -5.60 12.30 3.03
N ARG A 24 -4.75 13.22 3.52
CA ARG A 24 -4.68 14.61 3.05
C ARG A 24 -4.36 14.72 1.56
N TRP A 25 -3.31 14.04 1.10
CA TRP A 25 -2.93 14.04 -0.31
C TRP A 25 -4.02 13.46 -1.18
N THR A 26 -4.66 12.39 -0.72
CA THR A 26 -5.72 11.72 -1.46
C THR A 26 -6.98 12.59 -1.58
N LYS A 27 -7.33 13.39 -0.56
CA LYS A 27 -8.42 14.37 -0.67
C LYS A 27 -8.16 15.40 -1.76
N SER A 28 -6.94 15.95 -1.82
CA SER A 28 -6.58 16.91 -2.88
C SER A 28 -6.63 16.24 -4.25
N TYR A 29 -6.05 15.04 -4.34
CA TYR A 29 -6.06 14.24 -5.56
C TYR A 29 -7.48 14.03 -6.09
N PHE A 30 -8.43 13.57 -5.26
CA PHE A 30 -9.80 13.34 -5.73
C PHE A 30 -10.50 14.62 -6.15
N ARG A 31 -10.27 15.74 -5.44
CA ARG A 31 -10.86 17.03 -5.80
C ARG A 31 -10.36 17.50 -7.17
N GLU A 32 -9.05 17.46 -7.37
CA GLU A 32 -8.41 17.83 -8.64
C GLU A 32 -8.80 16.85 -9.76
N TRP A 33 -8.88 15.55 -9.47
CA TRP A 33 -9.28 14.53 -10.42
C TRP A 33 -10.72 14.74 -10.91
N LEU A 34 -11.66 15.05 -10.01
CA LEU A 34 -13.04 15.37 -10.37
C LEU A 34 -13.14 16.65 -11.21
N TYR A 35 -12.41 17.71 -10.85
CA TYR A 35 -12.40 18.93 -11.68
C TYR A 35 -11.77 18.71 -13.05
N ASN A 36 -10.65 17.98 -13.11
CA ASN A 36 -9.99 17.65 -14.37
C ASN A 36 -10.83 16.72 -15.25
N SER A 37 -11.67 15.87 -14.65
CA SER A 37 -12.54 14.96 -15.41
C SER A 37 -13.52 15.68 -16.34
N LEU A 38 -13.95 16.89 -15.96
CA LEU A 38 -14.82 17.73 -16.77
C LEU A 38 -14.12 18.28 -18.03
N TRP A 39 -12.77 18.26 -18.07
CA TRP A 39 -11.94 18.91 -19.09
C TRP A 39 -10.97 17.94 -19.77
N TRP A 40 -11.11 16.62 -19.56
CA TRP A 40 -10.23 15.60 -20.16
C TRP A 40 -10.14 15.65 -21.69
N HIS A 41 -11.21 16.10 -22.37
CA HIS A 41 -11.23 16.30 -23.82
C HIS A 41 -10.28 17.42 -24.30
N LYS A 42 -9.82 18.30 -23.39
CA LYS A 42 -8.84 19.37 -23.69
C LYS A 42 -7.41 18.97 -23.34
N HIS A 43 -7.21 17.82 -22.68
CA HIS A 43 -5.90 17.32 -22.30
C HIS A 43 -5.39 16.29 -23.31
N HIS A 44 -4.06 16.11 -23.33
CA HIS A 44 -3.42 15.11 -24.17
C HIS A 44 -3.90 13.69 -23.79
N LEU A 45 -4.17 12.85 -24.79
CA LEU A 45 -4.76 11.51 -24.62
C LEU A 45 -4.01 10.65 -23.58
N TRP A 46 -2.68 10.68 -23.59
CA TRP A 46 -1.86 9.95 -22.61
C TRP A 46 -2.11 10.40 -21.16
N MET A 47 -2.24 11.71 -20.93
CA MET A 47 -2.51 12.25 -19.59
C MET A 47 -3.91 11.82 -19.11
N THR A 48 -4.89 11.86 -20.01
CA THR A 48 -6.25 11.42 -19.73
C THR A 48 -6.28 9.92 -19.40
N TYR A 49 -5.60 9.09 -20.19
CA TYR A 49 -5.45 7.65 -19.93
C TYR A 49 -4.86 7.36 -18.54
N GLU A 50 -3.72 7.97 -18.22
CA GLU A 50 -3.06 7.81 -16.91
C GLU A 50 -3.99 8.25 -15.76
N SER A 51 -4.69 9.38 -15.93
CA SER A 51 -5.63 9.92 -14.93
C SER A 51 -6.83 8.99 -14.70
N VAL A 52 -7.38 8.42 -15.76
CA VAL A 52 -8.51 7.49 -15.69
C VAL A 52 -8.07 6.21 -14.98
N ILE A 53 -6.94 5.62 -15.37
CA ILE A 53 -6.44 4.40 -14.73
C ILE A 53 -6.10 4.66 -13.26
N ALA A 54 -5.35 5.70 -12.95
CA ALA A 54 -4.96 6.00 -11.57
C ALA A 54 -6.18 6.27 -10.66
N GLY A 55 -7.25 6.85 -11.21
CA GLY A 55 -8.51 7.08 -10.52
C GLY A 55 -9.32 5.81 -10.28
N ILE A 56 -9.45 4.94 -11.30
CA ILE A 56 -10.31 3.74 -11.26
C ILE A 56 -9.62 2.56 -10.58
N PHE A 57 -8.31 2.41 -10.77
CA PHE A 57 -7.53 1.25 -10.31
C PHE A 57 -7.75 0.89 -8.83
N PRO A 58 -7.81 1.84 -7.87
CA PRO A 58 -8.06 1.51 -6.47
C PRO A 58 -9.38 0.76 -6.26
N PHE A 59 -10.44 1.14 -6.99
CA PHE A 59 -11.75 0.49 -6.88
C PHE A 59 -11.73 -0.94 -7.43
N PHE A 60 -11.06 -1.13 -8.56
CA PHE A 60 -10.88 -2.46 -9.16
C PHE A 60 -10.10 -3.40 -8.22
N VAL A 61 -9.01 -2.92 -7.63
CA VAL A 61 -8.21 -3.70 -6.68
C VAL A 61 -9.05 -4.07 -5.46
N THR A 62 -9.79 -3.11 -4.88
CA THR A 62 -10.66 -3.38 -3.73
C THR A 62 -11.72 -4.43 -4.04
N ALA A 63 -12.43 -4.27 -5.16
CA ALA A 63 -13.46 -5.22 -5.57
C ALA A 63 -12.88 -6.64 -5.76
N THR A 64 -11.70 -6.73 -6.37
CA THR A 64 -10.99 -8.00 -6.57
C THR A 64 -10.60 -8.63 -5.24
N VAL A 65 -10.00 -7.85 -4.33
CA VAL A 65 -9.59 -8.34 -3.01
C VAL A 65 -10.79 -8.82 -2.21
N VAL A 66 -11.85 -8.01 -2.12
CA VAL A 66 -13.07 -8.41 -1.39
C VAL A 66 -13.67 -9.66 -2.01
N ARG A 67 -13.81 -9.74 -3.34
CA ARG A 67 -14.32 -10.94 -4.01
C ARG A 67 -13.49 -12.19 -3.69
N LEU A 68 -12.17 -12.11 -3.73
CA LEU A 68 -11.28 -13.24 -3.47
C LEU A 68 -11.25 -13.65 -2.00
N PHE A 69 -11.46 -12.71 -1.08
CA PHE A 69 -11.56 -13.03 0.35
C PHE A 69 -12.87 -13.74 0.71
N PHE A 70 -13.90 -13.62 -0.13
CA PHE A 70 -15.20 -14.27 0.01
C PHE A 70 -15.45 -15.36 -1.06
N SER A 71 -14.39 -15.93 -1.65
CA SER A 71 -14.51 -16.91 -2.75
C SER A 71 -14.74 -18.35 -2.30
N CYS A 72 -14.77 -18.61 -0.97
CA CYS A 72 -14.84 -19.95 -0.37
C CYS A 72 -13.62 -20.86 -0.64
N HIS A 73 -12.53 -20.32 -1.21
CA HIS A 73 -11.26 -21.01 -1.38
C HIS A 73 -10.12 -20.24 -0.69
N LEU A 74 -9.39 -20.92 0.18
CA LEU A 74 -8.25 -20.32 0.89
C LEU A 74 -7.10 -20.04 -0.07
N TRP A 75 -6.96 -20.86 -1.11
CA TRP A 75 -5.93 -20.67 -2.12
C TRP A 75 -6.04 -19.30 -2.80
N ASP A 76 -7.25 -18.82 -3.07
CA ASP A 76 -7.46 -17.52 -3.73
C ASP A 76 -6.89 -16.35 -2.90
N ILE A 77 -7.01 -16.44 -1.58
CA ILE A 77 -6.47 -15.45 -0.63
C ILE A 77 -4.93 -15.49 -0.66
N VAL A 78 -4.34 -16.67 -0.55
CA VAL A 78 -2.87 -16.84 -0.60
C VAL A 78 -2.34 -16.40 -1.97
N TRP A 79 -3.03 -16.76 -3.04
CA TRP A 79 -2.68 -16.44 -4.40
C TRP A 79 -2.64 -14.93 -4.64
N VAL A 80 -3.68 -14.18 -4.25
CA VAL A 80 -3.68 -12.72 -4.43
C VAL A 80 -2.56 -12.05 -3.63
N LEU A 81 -2.26 -12.53 -2.43
CA LEU A 81 -1.15 -12.01 -1.62
C LEU A 81 0.21 -12.24 -2.31
N ILE A 82 0.41 -13.43 -2.89
CA ILE A 82 1.61 -13.76 -3.67
C ILE A 82 1.69 -12.87 -4.92
N CYS A 83 0.61 -12.74 -5.70
CA CYS A 83 0.59 -11.91 -6.91
C CYS A 83 0.94 -10.45 -6.61
N VAL A 84 0.32 -9.86 -5.59
CA VAL A 84 0.62 -8.49 -5.15
C VAL A 84 2.10 -8.36 -4.75
N GLN A 85 2.63 -9.35 -4.03
CA GLN A 85 4.02 -9.33 -3.58
C GLN A 85 5.02 -9.48 -4.73
N LEU A 86 4.72 -10.35 -5.72
CA LEU A 86 5.55 -10.55 -6.91
C LEU A 86 5.61 -9.27 -7.75
N ILE A 87 4.46 -8.64 -8.04
CA ILE A 87 4.42 -7.38 -8.81
C ILE A 87 5.20 -6.28 -8.08
N ALA A 88 5.06 -6.19 -6.75
CA ALA A 88 5.80 -5.21 -5.95
C ALA A 88 7.31 -5.48 -5.99
N THR A 89 7.72 -6.74 -5.97
CA THR A 89 9.13 -7.14 -6.09
C THR A 89 9.70 -6.82 -7.46
N VAL A 90 8.96 -7.10 -8.54
CA VAL A 90 9.36 -6.73 -9.91
C VAL A 90 9.54 -5.21 -10.03
N LYS A 91 8.61 -4.41 -9.49
CA LYS A 91 8.73 -2.95 -9.48
C LYS A 91 9.94 -2.47 -8.66
N ALA A 92 10.20 -3.12 -7.52
CA ALA A 92 11.36 -2.79 -6.69
C ALA A 92 12.68 -3.15 -7.37
N LEU A 93 12.76 -4.30 -8.04
CA LEU A 93 13.92 -4.70 -8.85
C LEU A 93 14.17 -3.71 -9.99
N TYR A 94 13.12 -3.31 -10.71
CA TYR A 94 13.23 -2.27 -11.74
C TYR A 94 13.76 -0.96 -11.15
N ALA A 95 13.28 -0.55 -9.97
CA ALA A 95 13.79 0.63 -9.28
C ALA A 95 15.26 0.49 -8.84
N CYS A 96 15.69 -0.69 -8.40
CA CYS A 96 17.09 -0.99 -8.10
C CYS A 96 17.98 -0.79 -9.32
N LEU A 97 17.58 -1.33 -10.48
CA LEU A 97 18.32 -1.23 -11.73
C LEU A 97 18.39 0.22 -12.23
N LEU A 98 17.25 0.92 -12.23
CA LEU A 98 17.16 2.30 -12.70
C LEU A 98 17.98 3.27 -11.82
N ARG A 99 18.02 3.05 -10.49
CA ARG A 99 18.74 3.91 -9.54
C ARG A 99 20.19 3.47 -9.30
N GLY A 100 20.56 2.24 -9.67
CA GLY A 100 21.82 1.62 -9.29
C GLY A 100 21.99 1.44 -7.78
N ASN A 101 20.90 1.39 -7.01
CA ASN A 101 20.95 1.29 -5.56
C ASN A 101 20.10 0.10 -5.05
N PRO A 102 20.72 -0.94 -4.49
CA PRO A 102 20.00 -2.14 -4.07
C PRO A 102 19.07 -1.91 -2.86
N ILE A 103 19.19 -0.80 -2.13
CA ILE A 103 18.28 -0.44 -1.02
C ILE A 103 16.84 -0.25 -1.53
N MET A 104 16.68 0.06 -2.82
CA MET A 104 15.35 0.17 -3.44
C MET A 104 14.56 -1.14 -3.42
N ILE A 105 15.18 -2.29 -3.10
CA ILE A 105 14.46 -3.56 -2.98
C ILE A 105 13.37 -3.50 -1.91
N PHE A 106 13.59 -2.74 -0.83
CA PHE A 106 12.61 -2.56 0.25
C PHE A 106 11.36 -1.79 -0.18
N MET A 107 11.35 -1.18 -1.38
CA MET A 107 10.13 -0.61 -1.96
C MET A 107 9.05 -1.67 -2.16
N SER A 108 9.40 -2.95 -2.28
CA SER A 108 8.43 -4.05 -2.36
C SER A 108 7.56 -4.16 -1.10
N LEU A 109 8.06 -3.73 0.07
CA LEU A 109 7.31 -3.71 1.34
C LEU A 109 6.17 -2.69 1.33
N TYR A 110 6.24 -1.70 0.42
CA TYR A 110 5.18 -0.73 0.24
C TYR A 110 3.85 -1.37 -0.20
N ALA A 111 3.88 -2.59 -0.76
CA ALA A 111 2.67 -3.33 -1.09
C ALA A 111 1.76 -3.55 0.13
N ILE A 112 2.32 -3.91 1.30
CA ILE A 112 1.53 -4.03 2.53
C ILE A 112 0.94 -2.68 2.91
N LEU A 113 1.75 -1.62 2.89
CA LEU A 113 1.28 -0.27 3.22
C LEU A 113 0.17 0.18 2.27
N TYR A 114 0.26 -0.22 1.00
CA TYR A 114 -0.75 0.03 0.00
C TYR A 114 -2.06 -0.69 0.31
N MET A 115 -2.01 -2.01 0.48
CA MET A 115 -3.18 -2.86 0.64
C MET A 115 -3.85 -2.69 2.01
N GLY A 116 -3.07 -2.48 3.07
CA GLY A 116 -3.59 -2.35 4.43
C GLY A 116 -3.89 -0.91 4.85
N GLY A 117 -3.17 0.08 4.32
CA GLY A 117 -3.27 1.47 4.77
C GLY A 117 -3.83 2.43 3.72
N LEU A 118 -3.19 2.51 2.55
CA LEU A 118 -3.56 3.49 1.53
C LEU A 118 -4.92 3.21 0.93
N LEU A 119 -5.18 1.96 0.54
CA LEU A 119 -6.42 1.58 -0.12
C LEU A 119 -7.65 1.94 0.72
N PRO A 120 -7.76 1.58 2.01
CA PRO A 120 -8.90 2.03 2.82
C PRO A 120 -8.89 3.55 3.08
N SER A 121 -7.73 4.18 3.20
CA SER A 121 -7.65 5.64 3.34
C SER A 121 -8.18 6.40 2.13
N LYS A 122 -8.17 5.80 0.93
CA LYS A 122 -8.73 6.41 -0.29
C LYS A 122 -10.24 6.56 -0.20
N TYR A 123 -10.95 5.55 0.26
CA TYR A 123 -12.40 5.63 0.46
C TYR A 123 -12.76 6.68 1.51
N PHE A 124 -12.03 6.69 2.61
CA PHE A 124 -12.24 7.69 3.65
C PHE A 124 -11.98 9.12 3.15
N ALA A 125 -10.92 9.32 2.36
CA ALA A 125 -10.61 10.59 1.75
C ALA A 125 -11.70 11.04 0.76
N LEU A 126 -12.25 10.12 -0.03
CA LEU A 126 -13.34 10.42 -0.97
C LEU A 126 -14.60 10.89 -0.24
N ILE A 127 -15.03 10.16 0.80
CA ILE A 127 -16.22 10.50 1.60
C ILE A 127 -16.03 11.83 2.35
N THR A 128 -14.82 12.10 2.83
CA THR A 128 -14.52 13.29 3.65
C THR A 128 -13.82 14.42 2.88
N MET A 129 -13.88 14.40 1.55
CA MET A 129 -13.16 15.33 0.68
C MET A 129 -13.59 16.79 0.88
N ASN A 130 -14.87 17.02 1.19
CA ASN A 130 -15.42 18.36 1.42
C ASN A 130 -15.07 18.94 2.80
N LYS A 131 -14.50 18.13 3.70
CA LYS A 131 -14.03 18.62 5.00
C LYS A 131 -12.63 19.20 4.85
N SER A 132 -12.52 20.49 5.11
CA SER A 132 -11.26 21.25 5.10
C SER A 132 -10.38 21.00 6.33
N SER A 133 -10.83 20.25 7.33
CA SER A 133 -9.98 19.90 8.47
C SER A 133 -8.90 18.91 8.03
N TRP A 134 -7.65 19.37 8.11
CA TRP A 134 -6.50 18.63 7.59
C TRP A 134 -5.96 17.59 8.57
N GLY A 135 -6.31 17.67 9.86
CA GLY A 135 -5.98 16.65 10.87
C GLY A 135 -4.48 16.43 11.13
N THR A 136 -3.60 17.23 10.52
CA THR A 136 -2.14 17.13 10.68
C THR A 136 -1.69 17.93 11.90
N SER A 137 -1.11 17.27 12.91
CA SER A 137 -0.49 17.97 14.04
C SER A 137 0.82 18.65 13.62
N GLY A 138 1.22 19.67 14.38
CA GLY A 138 2.51 20.32 14.22
C GLY A 138 3.68 19.35 14.40
N ARG A 139 4.80 19.64 13.73
CA ARG A 139 5.96 18.74 13.54
C ARG A 139 6.52 18.10 14.83
N LYS A 140 6.42 18.81 15.96
CA LYS A 140 6.93 18.42 17.30
C LYS A 140 5.84 17.85 18.24
N LYS A 141 4.57 17.87 17.85
CA LYS A 141 3.46 17.34 18.65
C LYS A 141 3.11 15.93 18.19
N VAL A 142 3.03 15.00 19.15
CA VAL A 142 2.48 13.66 18.92
C VAL A 142 1.07 13.82 18.32
N VAL A 143 0.82 13.11 17.22
CA VAL A 143 -0.47 13.15 16.54
C VAL A 143 -1.49 12.43 17.41
N GLY A 144 -2.41 13.18 18.04
CA GLY A 144 -3.54 12.62 18.77
C GLY A 144 -4.77 12.30 17.90
N ASN A 145 -4.68 12.51 16.58
CA ASN A 145 -5.79 12.30 15.66
C ASN A 145 -5.82 10.84 15.18
N TYR A 146 -6.69 10.03 15.79
CA TYR A 146 -6.90 8.62 15.46
C TYR A 146 -7.97 8.37 14.40
N ILE A 147 -8.62 9.42 13.88
CA ILE A 147 -9.65 9.30 12.83
C ILE A 147 -9.16 8.46 11.62
N PRO A 148 -7.92 8.58 11.13
CA PRO A 148 -7.46 7.75 10.01
C PRO A 148 -7.37 6.25 10.31
N LEU A 149 -7.46 5.82 11.57
CA LEU A 149 -7.50 4.40 11.92
C LEU A 149 -8.88 3.78 11.65
N LEU A 150 -9.95 4.59 11.62
CA LEU A 150 -11.30 4.12 11.35
C LEU A 150 -11.44 3.37 10.01
N PRO A 151 -10.95 3.90 8.87
CA PRO A 151 -11.01 3.12 7.63
C PRO A 151 -10.14 1.85 7.68
N LEU A 152 -9.06 1.86 8.44
CA LEU A 152 -8.21 0.67 8.60
C LEU A 152 -8.90 -0.40 9.43
N SER A 153 -9.61 -0.04 10.51
CA SER A 153 -10.34 -1.00 11.33
C SER A 153 -11.51 -1.60 10.57
N ILE A 154 -12.26 -0.79 9.82
CA ILE A 154 -13.34 -1.29 8.94
C ILE A 154 -12.78 -2.24 7.89
N TRP A 155 -11.68 -1.86 7.24
CA TRP A 155 -11.03 -2.69 6.23
C TRP A 155 -10.52 -4.00 6.81
N GLY A 156 -9.84 -3.94 7.96
CA GLY A 156 -9.39 -5.12 8.68
C GLY A 156 -10.56 -6.04 9.06
N ALA A 157 -11.69 -5.47 9.51
CA ALA A 157 -12.89 -6.24 9.83
C ALA A 157 -13.50 -6.91 8.59
N ILE A 158 -13.54 -6.24 7.44
CA ILE A 158 -14.01 -6.82 6.17
C ILE A 158 -13.13 -8.00 5.74
N LEU A 159 -11.81 -7.82 5.76
CA LEU A 159 -10.88 -8.89 5.39
C LEU A 159 -10.95 -10.06 6.38
N LEU A 160 -11.03 -9.78 7.68
CA LEU A 160 -11.17 -10.80 8.71
C LEU A 160 -12.49 -11.56 8.55
N ALA A 161 -13.60 -10.86 8.34
CA ALA A 161 -14.90 -11.49 8.07
C ALA A 161 -14.85 -12.37 6.81
N GLY A 162 -14.22 -11.90 5.74
CA GLY A 162 -14.02 -12.70 4.52
C GLY A 162 -13.19 -13.97 4.78
N THR A 163 -12.06 -13.84 5.48
CA THR A 163 -11.25 -15.02 5.84
C THR A 163 -12.03 -16.02 6.69
N LEU A 164 -12.76 -15.57 7.71
CA LEU A 164 -13.57 -16.44 8.56
C LEU A 164 -14.71 -17.09 7.77
N TYR A 165 -15.40 -16.32 6.93
CA TYR A 165 -16.44 -16.82 6.05
C TYR A 165 -15.90 -17.93 5.13
N THR A 166 -14.77 -17.69 4.48
CA THR A 166 -14.12 -18.66 3.60
C THR A 166 -13.70 -19.92 4.35
N ILE A 167 -13.12 -19.80 5.55
CA ILE A 167 -12.76 -20.96 6.39
C ILE A 167 -14.00 -21.77 6.79
N VAL A 168 -15.07 -21.12 7.23
CA VAL A 168 -16.32 -21.78 7.66
C VAL A 168 -17.01 -22.44 6.47
N MET A 169 -17.12 -21.76 5.33
CA MET A 169 -17.75 -22.35 4.14
C MET A 169 -16.94 -23.51 3.59
N MET A 170 -15.61 -23.41 3.62
CA MET A 170 -14.73 -24.51 3.23
C MET A 170 -14.82 -25.70 4.18
N SER A 171 -14.98 -25.48 5.50
CA SER A 171 -15.14 -26.58 6.46
C SER A 171 -16.50 -27.27 6.36
N LEU A 172 -17.54 -26.55 5.95
CA LEU A 172 -18.87 -27.10 5.69
C LEU A 172 -18.94 -27.86 4.36
N CYS A 173 -18.10 -27.52 3.37
CA CYS A 173 -18.08 -28.18 2.07
C CYS A 173 -17.31 -29.51 2.14
N THR A 174 -18.03 -30.62 2.29
CA THR A 174 -17.49 -31.99 2.51
C THR A 174 -16.92 -32.67 1.24
N SER A 175 -16.49 -31.91 0.23
CA SER A 175 -15.95 -32.48 -1.01
C SER A 175 -14.47 -32.85 -0.85
N CYS A 176 -14.20 -34.06 -0.35
CA CYS A 176 -12.87 -34.55 0.07
C CYS A 176 -11.76 -34.37 -0.99
N ARG A 177 -12.08 -34.49 -2.28
CA ARG A 177 -11.10 -34.47 -3.38
C ARG A 177 -10.56 -33.06 -3.74
N LEU A 178 -11.35 -32.01 -3.55
CA LEU A 178 -10.92 -30.62 -3.81
C LEU A 178 -9.98 -30.12 -2.72
N ILE A 179 -10.26 -30.50 -1.47
CA ILE A 179 -9.49 -30.10 -0.28
C ILE A 179 -8.05 -30.64 -0.36
N GLU A 180 -7.86 -31.86 -0.86
CA GLU A 180 -6.55 -32.50 -0.89
C GLU A 180 -5.60 -31.89 -1.93
N ALA A 181 -6.12 -31.52 -3.10
CA ALA A 181 -5.38 -30.76 -4.10
C ALA A 181 -5.07 -29.34 -3.59
N GLU A 182 -6.05 -28.65 -3.01
CA GLU A 182 -5.88 -27.28 -2.50
C GLU A 182 -4.85 -27.21 -1.36
N LYS A 183 -4.82 -28.22 -0.48
CA LYS A 183 -3.86 -28.31 0.63
C LYS A 183 -2.41 -28.24 0.15
N THR A 184 -2.09 -28.89 -0.96
CA THR A 184 -0.73 -28.89 -1.51
C THR A 184 -0.33 -27.49 -1.96
N TYR A 185 -1.18 -26.81 -2.73
CA TYR A 185 -0.94 -25.44 -3.17
C TYR A 185 -0.86 -24.46 -1.99
N LEU A 186 -1.72 -24.62 -1.00
CA LEU A 186 -1.71 -23.80 0.21
C LEU A 186 -0.40 -23.91 0.99
N ILE A 187 0.14 -25.12 1.15
CA ILE A 187 1.42 -25.33 1.84
C ILE A 187 2.55 -24.62 1.08
N TYR A 188 2.69 -24.88 -0.22
CA TYR A 188 3.76 -24.27 -1.02
C TYR A 188 3.61 -22.75 -1.14
N GLY A 189 2.40 -22.25 -1.35
CA GLY A 189 2.12 -20.81 -1.44
C GLY A 189 2.40 -20.09 -0.13
N SER A 190 1.94 -20.65 0.99
CA SER A 190 2.18 -20.08 2.32
C SER A 190 3.67 -20.12 2.68
N ALA A 191 4.36 -21.23 2.39
CA ALA A 191 5.81 -21.35 2.59
C ALA A 191 6.58 -20.32 1.75
N PHE A 192 6.22 -20.16 0.47
CA PHE A 192 6.81 -19.15 -0.40
C PHE A 192 6.59 -17.73 0.13
N TYR A 193 5.37 -17.41 0.53
CA TYR A 193 5.01 -16.09 1.08
C TYR A 193 5.79 -15.80 2.38
N LEU A 194 5.86 -16.75 3.29
CA LEU A 194 6.61 -16.60 4.55
C LEU A 194 8.12 -16.52 4.31
N ALA A 195 8.66 -17.32 3.38
CA ALA A 195 10.08 -17.27 3.01
C ALA A 195 10.47 -15.89 2.46
N TYR A 196 9.60 -15.28 1.65
CA TYR A 196 9.78 -13.91 1.19
C TYR A 196 9.90 -12.91 2.35
N TRP A 197 9.01 -12.98 3.34
CA TRP A 197 9.07 -12.12 4.52
C TRP A 197 10.34 -12.35 5.33
N ALA A 198 10.68 -13.61 5.60
CA ALA A 198 11.90 -13.97 6.30
C ALA A 198 13.14 -13.40 5.59
N LEU A 199 13.20 -13.51 4.25
CA LEU A 199 14.27 -12.93 3.44
C LEU A 199 14.34 -11.41 3.59
N MET A 200 13.21 -10.69 3.49
CA MET A 200 13.19 -9.24 3.64
C MET A 200 13.60 -8.78 5.05
N PHE A 201 13.15 -9.48 6.08
CA PHE A 201 13.59 -9.22 7.46
C PHE A 201 15.09 -9.47 7.64
N CYS A 202 15.60 -10.58 7.13
CA CYS A 202 17.04 -10.90 7.14
C CYS A 202 17.85 -9.82 6.43
N LEU A 203 17.45 -9.40 5.22
CA LEU A 203 18.12 -8.32 4.49
C LEU A 203 18.11 -7.01 5.27
N TYR A 204 16.99 -6.63 5.87
CA TYR A 204 16.90 -5.42 6.68
C TYR A 204 17.85 -5.45 7.88
N TRP A 205 17.84 -6.56 8.64
CA TRP A 205 18.66 -6.72 9.84
C TRP A 205 20.15 -6.83 9.55
N LEU A 206 20.53 -7.58 8.52
CA LEU A 206 21.93 -7.81 8.17
C LEU A 206 22.54 -6.62 7.44
N TRP A 207 21.78 -5.94 6.58
CA TRP A 207 22.32 -4.91 5.70
C TRP A 207 22.00 -3.50 6.18
N VAL A 208 20.72 -3.15 6.27
CA VAL A 208 20.28 -1.78 6.59
C VAL A 208 20.63 -1.41 8.03
N LYS A 209 20.34 -2.29 9.00
CA LYS A 209 20.65 -2.00 10.41
C LYS A 209 22.16 -1.84 10.67
N ARG A 210 23.01 -2.53 9.89
CA ARG A 210 24.47 -2.40 9.98
C ARG A 210 24.98 -1.11 9.33
N ILE A 211 24.44 -0.73 8.17
CA ILE A 211 24.90 0.43 7.39
C ILE A 211 24.34 1.76 7.93
N CYS A 212 23.07 1.80 8.34
CA CYS A 212 22.38 3.04 8.71
C CYS A 212 22.53 3.43 10.20
N ARG A 213 23.35 2.72 10.99
CA ARG A 213 23.50 2.93 12.44
C ARG A 213 24.16 4.27 12.83
N LYS A 214 24.58 5.10 11.87
CA LYS A 214 25.42 6.29 12.08
C LYS A 214 24.98 7.58 11.35
N ARG A 215 23.70 7.75 11.02
CA ARG A 215 23.20 9.06 10.53
C ARG A 215 22.03 9.59 11.35
N THR A 216 22.35 10.13 12.51
CA THR A 216 21.61 11.26 13.08
C THR A 216 22.21 12.52 12.44
N ASP A 217 21.87 12.79 11.18
CA ASP A 217 22.28 14.04 10.53
C ASP A 217 21.46 15.18 11.15
N THR A 218 22.07 15.91 12.07
CA THR A 218 21.67 17.28 12.38
C THR A 218 21.90 18.13 11.14
N TYR A 219 20.84 18.68 10.56
CA TYR A 219 20.97 19.66 9.48
C TYR A 219 21.61 20.93 10.06
N ASP A 220 22.90 21.18 9.77
CA ASP A 220 23.54 22.45 10.04
C ASP A 220 23.20 23.42 8.89
N LEU A 221 22.41 24.46 9.19
CA LEU A 221 21.98 25.48 8.24
C LEU A 221 23.01 26.60 8.04
N LYS A 222 24.28 26.38 8.43
CA LYS A 222 25.36 27.34 8.19
C LYS A 222 25.81 27.29 6.72
N GLY A 223 25.17 28.11 5.89
CA GLY A 223 25.60 28.31 4.50
C GLY A 223 24.81 29.33 3.68
N TYR A 224 23.76 29.93 4.23
CA TYR A 224 22.99 30.98 3.55
C TYR A 224 22.72 32.15 4.51
N THR A 225 23.77 32.89 4.85
CA THR A 225 23.71 34.27 5.36
C THR A 225 24.79 35.05 4.66
#